data_AF-A0A350C3N3-F1
#
_entry.id   AF-A0A350C3N3-F1
#
_cell.length_a   1.000
_cell.length_b   1.000
_cell.length_c   1.000
_cell.angle_alpha   90.00
_cell.angle_beta   90.00
_cell.angle_gamma   90.00
#
_symmetry.space_group_name_H-M   'P 1'
#
loop_
_entity.id
_entity.type
_entity.pdbx_description
1 polymer ?
#
loop_
_entity_poly.entity_id
_entity_poly.type
_entity_poly.pdbx_seq_one_letter_code
_entity_poly.pdbx_strand_id
1 'polypeptide(L)' 'MNRLIGNIILVIFSAIFIIGCDGDQIMSSRDLENIPFYPEPYVVDVPDGFPILEIPEDNPMTLEGVELGRR' A
#
# COMPACT_ATOMS: atom_id res chain seq x y z
N MET A 1 5.68 36.80 31.46
CA MET A 1 4.85 35.57 31.59
C MET A 1 4.40 35.04 30.22
N ASN A 2 3.72 35.82 29.38
CA ASN A 2 3.19 35.35 28.09
C ASN A 2 4.27 34.91 27.07
N ARG A 3 5.43 35.58 27.06
CA ARG A 3 6.58 35.19 26.21
C ARG A 3 7.21 33.86 26.66
N LEU A 4 7.25 33.61 27.97
CA LEU A 4 7.77 32.36 28.52
C LEU A 4 6.84 31.20 28.20
N ILE A 5 5.53 31.41 28.33
CA ILE A 5 4.50 30.43 27.97
C ILE A 5 4.54 30.10 26.47
N GLY A 6 4.68 31.11 25.60
CA GLY A 6 4.81 30.91 24.16
C GLY A 6 6.04 30.08 23.78
N ASN A 7 7.18 30.33 24.41
CA ASN A 7 8.40 29.54 24.19
C ASN A 7 8.24 28.08 24.64
N ILE A 8 7.56 27.85 25.77
CA ILE A 8 7.28 26.49 26.26
C ILE A 8 6.38 25.74 25.27
N ILE A 9 5.32 26.38 24.77
CA ILE A 9 4.42 25.79 23.77
C ILE A 9 5.18 25.43 22.49
N LEU A 10 6.06 26.33 22.02
CA LEU A 10 6.86 26.10 20.81
C LEU A 10 7.83 24.91 20.97
N VAL A 11 8.46 24.78 22.13
CA VAL A 11 9.36 23.65 22.43
C VAL A 11 8.59 22.33 22.50
N ILE A 12 7.43 22.32 23.17
CA ILE A 12 6.58 21.12 23.26
C ILE A 12 6.09 20.70 21.87
N PHE A 13 5.63 21.65 21.06
CA PHE A 13 5.16 21.37 19.71
C PHE A 13 6.29 20.78 18.84
N SER A 14 7.49 21.37 18.90
CA SER A 14 8.67 20.86 18.20
C SER A 14 9.06 19.44 18.65
N ALA A 15 9.01 19.15 19.96
CA ALA A 15 9.33 17.83 20.50
C ALA A 15 8.37 16.73 20.00
N ILE A 16 7.09 17.07 19.80
CA ILE A 16 6.09 16.12 19.27
C ILE A 16 6.45 15.66 17.85
N PHE A 17 6.96 16.54 16.98
CA PHE A 17 7.40 16.16 15.64
C PHE A 17 8.65 15.27 15.64
N ILE A 18 9.55 15.47 16.61
CA ILE A 18 10.77 14.67 16.73
C ILE A 18 10.46 13.27 17.26
N ILE A 19 9.56 13.17 18.24
CA ILE A 19 9.19 11.89 18.90
C ILE A 19 8.17 11.10 18.07
N GLY A 20 7.36 11.76 17.24
CA GLY A 20 6.36 11.11 16.38
C GLY A 20 6.94 10.36 15.18
N CYS A 21 8.24 10.48 14.92
CA CYS A 21 8.94 9.66 13.95
C CYS A 21 9.20 8.27 14.55
N ASP A 22 8.23 7.36 14.44
CA ASP A 22 8.46 5.94 14.62
C ASP A 22 8.89 5.36 13.27
N GLY A 23 9.98 4.60 13.26
CA GLY A 23 10.46 3.98 12.02
C GLY A 23 9.44 2.93 11.57
N ASP A 24 9.15 2.86 10.28
CA ASP A 24 8.32 1.79 9.74
C ASP A 24 8.94 0.45 10.14
N GLN A 25 8.18 -0.36 10.87
CA GLN A 25 8.60 -1.71 11.18
C GLN A 25 8.55 -2.49 9.88
N ILE A 26 9.71 -2.66 9.24
CA ILE A 26 9.84 -3.57 8.11
C ILE A 26 9.51 -4.95 8.67
N MET A 27 8.31 -5.43 8.37
CA MET A 27 7.90 -6.80 8.66
C MET A 27 8.73 -7.73 7.76
N SER A 28 9.99 -7.91 8.13
CA SER A 28 11.02 -8.70 7.44
C SER A 28 10.77 -10.21 7.54
N SER A 29 9.63 -10.62 8.11
CA SER A 29 9.29 -12.02 8.31
C SER A 29 8.98 -12.77 7.01
N ARG A 30 8.82 -12.09 5.86
CA ARG A 30 8.59 -12.73 4.57
C ARG A 30 9.49 -12.11 3.52
N ASP A 31 10.55 -12.83 3.21
CA ASP A 31 11.32 -12.63 1.98
C ASP A 31 10.39 -12.88 0.78
N LEU A 32 10.09 -11.81 0.04
CA LEU A 32 9.29 -11.86 -1.18
C LEU A 32 10.17 -11.92 -2.45
N GLU A 33 11.50 -11.88 -2.29
CA GLU A 33 12.44 -11.88 -3.42
C GLU A 33 12.55 -13.28 -4.06
N ASN A 34 12.26 -14.33 -3.29
CA ASN A 34 12.40 -15.73 -3.70
C ASN A 34 11.08 -16.44 -4.01
N ILE A 35 10.02 -15.69 -4.35
CA ILE A 35 8.75 -16.28 -4.78
C ILE A 35 8.82 -16.56 -6.29
N PRO A 36 8.70 -17.82 -6.75
CA PRO A 36 8.65 -18.13 -8.17
C PRO A 36 7.49 -17.39 -8.84
N PHE A 37 7.79 -16.65 -9.91
CA PHE A 37 6.76 -15.98 -10.69
C PHE A 37 6.06 -17.00 -11.61
N TYR A 38 4.88 -17.46 -11.18
CA TYR A 38 4.05 -18.41 -11.95
C TYR A 38 2.56 -18.09 -11.76
N PRO A 39 2.06 -16.95 -12.28
CA PRO A 39 0.66 -16.58 -12.15
C PRO A 39 -0.25 -17.48 -12.98
N GLU A 40 -1.41 -17.86 -12.44
CA GLU A 40 -2.43 -18.58 -13.19
C GLU A 40 -3.23 -17.60 -14.08
N PRO A 41 -3.27 -17.79 -15.42
CA PRO A 41 -4.05 -16.92 -16.30
C PRO A 41 -5.54 -16.98 -15.95
N TYR A 42 -6.19 -15.81 -15.97
CA TYR A 42 -7.63 -15.72 -15.70
C TYR A 42 -8.38 -15.06 -16.86
N VAL A 43 -9.41 -15.73 -17.35
CA VAL A 43 -10.32 -15.20 -18.37
C VAL A 43 -11.57 -14.67 -17.67
N VAL A 44 -11.85 -13.38 -17.84
CA VAL A 44 -13.05 -12.75 -17.31
C VAL A 44 -14.25 -13.17 -18.14
N ASP A 45 -15.29 -13.70 -17.48
CA ASP A 45 -16.60 -13.90 -18.09
C ASP A 45 -17.31 -12.55 -18.18
N VAL A 46 -17.29 -11.94 -19.37
CA VAL A 46 -17.86 -10.62 -19.63
C VAL A 46 -19.33 -10.78 -20.01
N PRO A 47 -20.28 -10.27 -19.20
CA PRO A 47 -21.70 -10.40 -19.51
C PRO A 47 -22.10 -9.64 -20.79
N ASP A 48 -23.20 -10.07 -21.40
CA ASP A 48 -23.76 -9.39 -22.57
C ASP A 48 -24.05 -7.90 -22.32
N GLY A 49 -23.69 -7.06 -23.28
CA GLY A 49 -23.88 -5.61 -23.23
C GLY A 49 -22.79 -4.84 -22.49
N PHE A 50 -21.80 -5.53 -21.90
CA PHE A 50 -20.60 -4.86 -21.39
C PHE A 50 -19.61 -4.54 -22.52
N PRO A 51 -18.82 -3.46 -22.37
CA PRO A 51 -17.76 -3.15 -23.32
C PRO A 51 -16.67 -4.23 -23.29
N ILE A 52 -15.87 -4.26 -24.35
CA ILE A 52 -14.69 -5.12 -24.42
C ILE A 52 -13.73 -4.73 -23.29
N LEU A 53 -13.30 -5.70 -22.50
CA LEU A 53 -12.28 -5.52 -21.48
C LEU A 53 -10.89 -5.56 -22.14
N GLU A 54 -10.20 -4.42 -22.22
CA GLU A 54 -8.82 -4.37 -22.70
C GLU A 54 -7.87 -4.91 -21.63
N ILE A 55 -7.16 -5.99 -21.94
CA ILE A 55 -6.15 -6.59 -21.05
C ILE A 55 -4.77 -6.34 -21.67
N PRO A 56 -3.92 -5.51 -21.05
CA PRO A 56 -2.60 -5.22 -21.58
C PRO A 56 -1.60 -6.35 -21.30
N GLU A 57 -0.57 -6.49 -22.14
CA GLU A 57 0.43 -7.56 -22.03
C GLU A 57 1.33 -7.43 -20.79
N ASP A 58 1.54 -6.21 -20.30
CA ASP A 58 2.37 -5.90 -19.14
C ASP A 58 1.61 -5.99 -17.81
N ASN A 59 0.29 -6.19 -17.85
CA ASN A 59 -0.55 -6.44 -16.69
C ASN A 59 -1.66 -7.44 -17.03
N PRO A 60 -1.31 -8.72 -17.28
CA PRO A 60 -2.27 -9.76 -17.63
C PRO A 60 -3.21 -10.03 -16.45
N MET A 61 -4.42 -10.47 -16.77
CA MET A 61 -5.37 -10.93 -15.75
C MET A 61 -4.93 -12.28 -15.18
N THR A 62 -4.85 -12.36 -13.84
CA THR A 62 -4.45 -13.58 -13.12
C THR A 62 -5.45 -13.95 -12.03
N LEU A 63 -5.50 -15.23 -11.67
CA LEU A 63 -6.38 -15.70 -10.60
C LEU A 63 -6.00 -15.05 -9.27
N GLU A 64 -4.70 -14.98 -8.96
CA GLU A 64 -4.19 -14.42 -7.71
C GLU A 64 -4.50 -12.92 -7.60
N GLY A 65 -4.43 -12.18 -8.72
CA GLY A 65 -4.78 -10.76 -8.76
C GLY A 65 -6.27 -10.52 -8.48
N VAL A 66 -7.13 -11.37 -9.05
CA VAL A 66 -8.58 -11.33 -8.78
C VAL A 66 -8.89 -11.69 -7.32
N GLU A 67 -8.25 -12.73 -6.78
CA GLU A 67 -8.43 -13.14 -5.38
C GLU A 67 -7.94 -12.08 -4.40
N LEU A 68 -6.83 -11.41 -4.70
CA LEU A 68 -6.30 -10.32 -3.89
C LEU A 68 -7.30 -9.18 -3.78
N GLY A 69 -7.92 -8.77 -4.90
CA GLY A 69 -8.92 -7.70 -4.91
C GLY A 69 -10.26 -8.04 -4.21
N ARG A 70 -10.50 -9.32 -3.90
CA ARG A 70 -11.70 -9.77 -3.18
C ARG A 70 -11.54 -9.77 -1.65
N ARG A 71 -10.32 -9.66 -1.15
CA ARG A 71 -10.02 -9.62 0.29
C ARG A 71 -10.15 -8.20 0.82
#